data_AF-A0A2G5UNZ8-F1
#
_entry.id   AF-A0A2G5UNZ8-F1
#
_cell.length_a   1.000
_cell.length_b   1.000
_cell.length_c   1.000
_cell.angle_alpha   90.00
_cell.angle_beta   90.00
_cell.angle_gamma   90.00
#
_symmetry.space_group_name_H-M   'P 1'
#
loop_
_entity.id
_entity.type
_entity.pdbx_description
1 polymer ?
#
loop_
_entity_poly.entity_id
_entity_poly.type
_entity_poly.pdbx_seq_one_letter_code
_entity_poly.pdbx_strand_id
1 'polypeptide(L)'
;MSRTTRSAAASSSTQKDDSNMEMMSPEGSSSSPSAPNTPANPFSTDRKKATHLRCERQRREAINSGYNELKDLIPQTTTSLGCKTTNAAILFSRFESIIVLSRLSEKVDLKSTQVDFKST
;
A
#
# COMPACT_ATOMS: atom_id res chain seq x y z
N MET A 1 -21.97 -20.51 32.21
CA MET A 1 -20.97 -19.60 31.60
C MET A 1 -21.65 -18.87 30.46
N SER A 2 -22.07 -17.63 30.70
CA SER A 2 -22.97 -16.86 29.83
C SER A 2 -22.22 -16.27 28.63
N ARG A 3 -22.79 -16.42 27.43
CA ARG A 3 -22.28 -15.85 26.17
C ARG A 3 -22.76 -14.40 26.05
N THR A 4 -21.83 -13.45 26.02
CA THR A 4 -22.13 -12.05 25.72
C THR A 4 -22.04 -11.82 24.22
N THR A 5 -23.19 -11.72 23.55
CA THR A 5 -23.32 -11.17 22.20
C THR A 5 -23.35 -9.65 22.32
N ARG A 6 -22.38 -8.94 21.72
CA ARG A 6 -22.47 -7.48 21.57
C ARG A 6 -22.86 -7.13 20.14
N SER A 7 -23.99 -6.45 20.07
CA SER A 7 -24.78 -6.06 18.93
C SER A 7 -24.07 -5.12 17.97
N ALA A 8 -24.43 -5.26 16.68
CA ALA A 8 -24.21 -4.27 15.64
C ALA A 8 -25.02 -3.00 15.95
N ALA A 9 -24.38 -1.84 15.85
CA ALA A 9 -25.06 -0.55 15.88
C ALA A 9 -25.26 -0.07 14.43
N ALA A 10 -26.53 0.05 14.06
CA ALA A 10 -27.00 0.52 12.78
C ALA A 10 -26.64 1.99 12.54
N SER A 11 -26.28 2.30 11.29
CA SER A 11 -26.15 3.65 10.77
C SER A 11 -27.50 4.37 10.81
N SER A 12 -27.55 5.57 11.38
CA SER A 12 -28.65 6.51 11.18
C SER A 12 -28.17 7.73 10.39
N SER A 13 -28.99 8.07 9.42
CA SER A 13 -28.82 9.06 8.36
C SER A 13 -29.14 10.49 8.84
N THR A 14 -28.37 11.44 8.30
CA THR A 14 -28.72 12.83 7.92
C THR A 14 -29.44 13.74 8.92
N GLN A 15 -28.72 14.76 9.38
CA GLN A 15 -29.22 16.14 9.39
C GLN A 15 -28.15 17.06 8.80
N LYS A 16 -28.55 17.78 7.76
CA LYS A 16 -27.81 18.88 7.14
C LYS A 16 -28.11 20.12 7.98
N ASP A 17 -27.08 20.77 8.48
CA ASP A 17 -27.17 22.17 8.88
C ASP A 17 -25.96 22.90 8.30
N ASP A 18 -26.27 23.79 7.37
CA ASP A 18 -25.39 24.78 6.80
C ASP A 18 -24.88 25.70 7.92
N SER A 19 -23.58 25.67 8.16
CA SER A 19 -22.88 26.73 8.88
C SER A 19 -21.52 26.90 8.26
N ASN A 20 -21.52 27.75 7.25
CA ASN A 20 -20.43 28.62 6.84
C ASN A 20 -19.45 28.90 8.01
N MET A 21 -18.33 28.18 8.03
CA MET A 21 -17.10 28.58 8.71
C MET A 21 -15.95 28.45 7.70
N GLU A 22 -16.10 29.18 6.59
CA GLU A 22 -14.95 29.60 5.80
C GLU A 22 -14.31 30.77 6.54
N MET A 23 -13.31 30.49 7.39
CA MET A 23 -12.44 31.53 7.93
C MET A 23 -10.98 31.12 7.70
N MET A 24 -10.32 31.93 6.87
CA MET A 24 -8.93 31.84 6.46
C MET A 24 -7.94 31.79 7.64
N SER A 25 -6.85 31.04 7.49
CA SER A 25 -5.52 31.65 7.26
C SER A 25 -4.41 30.62 7.03
N PRO A 26 -3.54 30.82 6.01
CA PRO A 26 -2.26 30.14 5.87
C PRO A 26 -1.17 31.00 6.52
N GLU A 27 -0.81 30.73 7.77
CA GLU A 27 0.43 31.25 8.33
C GLU A 27 1.37 30.08 8.63
N GLY A 28 2.38 29.95 7.78
CA GLY A 28 3.59 29.23 8.13
C GLY A 28 4.24 29.95 9.30
N SER A 29 4.09 29.41 10.52
CA SER A 29 4.85 29.88 11.66
C SER A 29 5.89 28.85 12.04
N SER A 30 7.12 29.18 11.65
CA SER A 30 8.37 28.97 12.38
C SER A 30 8.28 28.05 13.61
N SER A 31 8.93 26.89 13.47
CA SER A 31 9.37 26.05 14.58
C SER A 31 10.29 26.85 15.52
N SER A 32 9.71 27.45 16.55
CA SER A 32 10.43 28.00 17.71
C SER A 32 10.53 26.92 18.78
N PRO A 33 11.74 26.55 19.27
CA PRO A 33 11.90 25.57 20.33
C PRO A 33 11.65 26.26 21.67
N SER A 34 10.38 26.44 22.06
CA SER A 34 10.05 27.03 23.35
C SER A 34 10.02 25.98 24.45
N ALA A 35 11.00 26.10 25.34
CA ALA A 35 11.06 25.85 26.79
C ALA A 35 10.44 24.55 27.40
N PRO A 36 11.10 23.91 28.40
CA PRO A 36 10.74 22.55 28.85
C PRO A 36 9.43 22.41 29.66
N ASN A 37 8.69 23.47 29.97
CA ASN A 37 7.67 23.44 31.04
C ASN A 37 6.33 24.11 30.67
N THR A 38 5.83 23.96 29.45
CA THR A 38 4.45 24.34 29.10
C THR A 38 3.55 23.09 29.14
N PRO A 39 2.36 23.10 29.78
CA PRO A 39 1.45 21.96 29.72
C PRO A 39 1.17 21.64 28.26
N ALA A 40 1.55 20.42 27.83
CA ALA A 40 1.38 20.01 26.44
C ALA A 40 -0.08 20.17 26.03
N ASN A 41 -0.36 21.15 25.16
CA ASN A 41 -1.72 21.46 24.75
C ASN A 41 -2.30 20.21 24.03
N PRO A 42 -3.34 19.55 24.57
CA PRO A 42 -3.80 18.24 24.09
C PRO A 42 -4.15 18.27 22.59
N PHE A 43 -4.73 19.37 22.13
CA PHE A 43 -5.05 19.64 20.73
C PHE A 43 -3.84 19.62 19.77
N SER A 44 -2.64 19.99 20.26
CA SER A 44 -1.40 19.97 19.45
C SER A 44 -0.94 18.54 19.20
N THR A 45 -1.02 17.68 20.23
CA THR A 45 -0.64 16.27 20.09
C THR A 45 -1.57 15.52 19.15
N ASP A 46 -2.87 15.82 19.17
CA ASP A 46 -3.85 15.16 18.32
C ASP A 46 -3.74 15.59 16.85
N ARG A 47 -3.36 16.85 16.61
CA ARG A 47 -3.05 17.32 15.25
C ARG A 47 -1.82 16.61 14.67
N LYS A 48 -0.76 16.43 15.46
CA LYS A 48 0.43 15.68 15.03
C LYS A 48 0.09 14.20 14.78
N LYS A 49 -0.72 13.57 15.65
CA LYS A 49 -1.20 12.19 15.46
C LYS A 49 -2.01 12.06 14.17
N ALA A 50 -2.91 12.99 13.88
CA ALA A 50 -3.72 12.98 12.66
C ALA A 50 -2.85 13.04 11.38
N THR A 51 -1.88 13.96 11.34
CA THR A 51 -0.94 14.05 10.22
C THR A 51 -0.09 12.79 10.09
N HIS A 52 0.44 12.25 11.19
CA HIS A 52 1.21 11.01 11.18
C HIS A 52 0.40 9.84 10.63
N LEU A 53 -0.85 9.66 11.07
CA LEU A 53 -1.75 8.62 10.58
C LEU A 53 -2.08 8.78 9.09
N ARG A 54 -2.22 10.03 8.61
CA ARG A 54 -2.41 10.31 7.18
C ARG A 54 -1.20 9.90 6.35
N CYS A 55 0.00 10.30 6.75
CA CYS A 55 1.23 9.91 6.07
C CYS A 55 1.43 8.39 6.08
N GLU A 56 1.17 7.75 7.22
CA GLU A 56 1.29 6.30 7.37
C GLU A 56 0.29 5.53 6.50
N ARG A 57 -0.93 6.06 6.34
CA ARG A 57 -1.92 5.51 5.42
C ARG A 57 -1.43 5.60 3.97
N GLN A 58 -0.98 6.78 3.53
CA GLN A 58 -0.48 6.98 2.17
C GLN A 58 0.70 6.07 1.85
N ARG A 59 1.64 5.90 2.80
CA ARG A 59 2.75 4.95 2.64
C ARG A 59 2.24 3.52 2.45
N ARG A 60 1.25 3.08 3.26
CA ARG A 60 0.63 1.76 3.12
C ARG A 60 -0.10 1.58 1.78
N GLU A 61 -0.80 2.62 1.31
CA GLU A 61 -1.49 2.60 0.02
C GLU A 61 -0.51 2.48 -1.16
N ALA A 62 0.61 3.21 -1.13
CA ALA A 62 1.66 3.10 -2.14
C ALA A 62 2.28 1.69 -2.18
N ILE A 63 2.57 1.11 -1.01
CA ILE A 63 3.07 -0.28 -0.92
C ILE A 63 2.04 -1.27 -1.49
N ASN A 64 0.77 -1.11 -1.13
CA ASN A 64 -0.30 -1.98 -1.62
C ASN A 64 -0.51 -1.86 -3.14
N SER A 65 -0.35 -0.66 -3.70
CA SER A 65 -0.34 -0.45 -5.16
C SER A 65 0.76 -1.28 -5.82
N GLY A 66 1.98 -1.24 -5.29
CA GLY A 66 3.09 -2.05 -5.82
C GLY A 66 2.83 -3.55 -5.78
N TYR A 67 2.16 -4.07 -4.75
CA TYR A 67 1.74 -5.48 -4.73
C TYR A 67 0.66 -5.81 -5.77
N ASN A 68 -0.22 -4.88 -6.11
CA ASN A 68 -1.22 -5.07 -7.16
C ASN A 68 -0.56 -5.14 -8.53
N GLU A 69 0.33 -4.21 -8.85
CA GLU A 69 1.11 -4.22 -10.09
C GLU A 69 1.95 -5.51 -10.21
N LEU A 70 2.57 -5.96 -9.12
CA LEU A 70 3.31 -7.22 -9.10
C LEU A 70 2.42 -8.43 -9.40
N LYS A 71 1.17 -8.45 -8.89
CA LYS A 71 0.20 -9.52 -9.16
C LYS A 71 -0.15 -9.61 -10.64
N ASP A 72 -0.32 -8.46 -11.30
CA ASP A 72 -0.70 -8.40 -12.72
C ASP A 72 0.41 -8.93 -13.65
N LEU A 73 1.66 -8.85 -13.21
CA LEU A 73 2.83 -9.36 -13.95
C LEU A 73 3.13 -10.85 -13.67
N ILE A 74 2.45 -11.48 -12.72
CA ILE A 74 2.62 -12.91 -12.42
C ILE A 74 1.70 -13.69 -13.35
N PRO A 75 2.21 -14.72 -14.05
CA PRO A 75 1.37 -15.57 -14.89
C PRO A 75 0.22 -16.20 -14.09
N GLN A 76 -1.02 -15.98 -14.53
CA GLN A 76 -2.23 -16.42 -13.83
C GLN A 76 -2.29 -17.95 -13.61
N THR A 77 -1.52 -18.72 -14.36
CA THR A 77 -1.38 -20.18 -14.20
C THR A 77 -0.76 -20.61 -12.87
N THR A 78 -0.08 -19.70 -12.17
CA THR A 78 0.60 -19.98 -10.89
C THR A 78 -0.27 -19.69 -9.66
N THR A 79 -1.39 -18.98 -9.84
CA THR A 79 -2.29 -18.62 -8.74
C THR A 79 -3.58 -19.42 -8.87
N SER A 80 -3.93 -20.18 -7.82
CA SER A 80 -5.22 -20.88 -7.76
C SER A 80 -6.37 -19.87 -7.91
N LEU A 81 -7.15 -20.00 -8.99
CA LEU A 81 -8.28 -19.13 -9.29
C LEU A 81 -9.25 -19.12 -8.10
N GLY A 82 -9.55 -17.93 -7.59
CA GLY A 82 -10.52 -17.73 -6.50
C GLY A 82 -9.95 -17.68 -5.08
N CYS A 83 -8.64 -17.88 -4.90
CA CYS A 83 -7.98 -17.71 -3.59
C CYS A 83 -7.24 -16.37 -3.51
N LYS A 84 -7.38 -15.68 -2.36
CA LYS A 84 -6.61 -14.46 -2.06
C LYS A 84 -5.11 -14.76 -2.00
N THR A 85 -4.34 -14.19 -2.93
CA THR A 85 -2.87 -14.30 -2.92
C THR A 85 -2.29 -13.45 -1.80
N THR A 86 -1.46 -14.05 -0.94
CA THR A 86 -0.80 -13.33 0.15
C THR A 86 0.40 -12.54 -0.36
N ASN A 87 0.80 -11.48 0.35
CA ASN A 87 1.99 -10.68 0.00
C ASN A 87 3.25 -11.53 -0.14
N ALA A 88 3.43 -12.53 0.74
CA ALA A 88 4.57 -13.45 0.67
C ALA A 88 4.53 -14.31 -0.61
N ALA A 89 3.36 -14.83 -0.99
CA ALA A 89 3.21 -15.60 -2.22
C ALA A 89 3.50 -14.75 -3.47
N ILE A 90 3.05 -13.49 -3.49
CA ILE A 90 3.34 -12.55 -4.59
C ILE A 90 4.86 -12.39 -4.78
N LEU A 91 5.60 -12.15 -3.69
CA LEU A 91 7.04 -11.97 -3.75
C LEU A 91 7.76 -13.25 -4.22
N PHE A 92 7.37 -14.41 -3.70
CA PHE A 92 7.95 -15.69 -4.07
C PHE A 92 7.70 -16.01 -5.55
N SER A 93 6.45 -15.91 -6.00
CA SER A 93 6.08 -16.16 -7.39
C SER A 93 6.78 -15.20 -8.36
N ARG A 94 6.97 -13.93 -7.98
CA ARG A 94 7.71 -12.98 -8.82
C ARG A 94 9.17 -13.36 -8.94
N PHE A 95 9.82 -13.70 -7.82
CA PHE A 95 11.23 -14.11 -7.82
C PHE A 95 11.45 -15.36 -8.68
N GLU A 96 10.60 -16.37 -8.54
CA GLU A 96 10.62 -17.58 -9.38
C GLU A 96 10.44 -17.23 -10.87
N SER A 97 9.49 -16.34 -11.19
CA SER A 97 9.24 -15.91 -12.56
C SER A 97 10.47 -15.22 -13.18
N ILE A 98 11.16 -14.37 -12.41
CA ILE A 98 12.41 -13.72 -12.86
C ILE A 98 13.48 -14.77 -13.15
N ILE A 99 13.68 -15.76 -12.27
CA ILE A 99 14.66 -16.83 -12.49
C ILE A 99 14.35 -17.62 -13.76
N VAL A 100 13.08 -18.00 -13.95
CA VAL A 100 12.65 -18.75 -15.13
C VAL A 100 12.87 -17.94 -16.41
N LEU A 101 12.44 -16.68 -16.42
CA LEU A 101 12.63 -15.79 -17.58
C LEU A 101 14.10 -15.59 -17.92
N SER A 102 14.97 -15.37 -16.92
CA SER A 102 16.41 -15.24 -17.14
C SER A 102 17.03 -16.50 -17.75
N ARG A 103 16.65 -17.69 -17.26
CA ARG A 103 17.12 -18.98 -17.82
C ARG A 103 16.60 -19.23 -19.23
N LEU A 104 15.39 -18.78 -19.54
CA LEU A 104 14.83 -18.91 -20.88
C LEU A 104 15.51 -17.94 -21.85
N SER A 105 15.81 -16.72 -21.43
CA SER A 105 16.57 -15.74 -22.22
C SER A 105 17.92 -16.31 -22.67
N GLU A 106 18.70 -16.86 -21.74
CA GLU A 106 19.99 -17.50 -22.04
C GLU A 106 19.84 -18.61 -23.09
N LYS A 107 18.81 -19.45 -22.96
CA LYS A 107 18.55 -20.55 -23.92
C LYS A 107 18.11 -20.05 -25.30
N VAL A 108 17.44 -18.91 -25.39
CA VAL A 108 17.07 -18.30 -26.69
C VAL A 108 18.33 -17.81 -27.41
N ASP A 109 19.26 -17.19 -26.69
CA ASP A 109 20.52 -16.70 -27.26
C ASP A 109 21.41 -17.85 -27.78
N LEU A 110 21.46 -18.99 -27.08
CA LEU A 110 22.18 -20.19 -27.56
C LEU A 110 21.52 -20.82 -28.80
N LYS A 111 20.19 -20.78 -28.92
CA LYS A 111 19.50 -21.33 -30.10
C LYS A 111 19.63 -20.41 -31.32
N SER A 112 19.67 -19.10 -31.11
CA SER A 112 19.87 -18.12 -32.18
C SER A 112 21.27 -18.22 -32.79
N THR A 113 22.28 -18.57 -32.01
CA THR A 113 23.66 -18.75 -32.48
C THR A 113 23.91 -20.11 -33.14
N GLN A 114 23.07 -21.13 -32.87
CA GLN A 114 23.22 -22.46 -33.48
C GLN A 114 22.65 -22.56 -34.90
N VAL A 115 21.72 -21.68 -35.29
CA VAL A 115 21.09 -21.73 -36.64
C VAL A 115 21.98 -21.18 -37.76
N ASP A 116 23.04 -20.43 -37.45
CA ASP A 116 23.89 -19.81 -38.48
C ASP A 116 25.01 -20.73 -39.04
N PHE A 117 25.18 -21.95 -38.51
CA PHE A 117 26.26 -22.86 -38.94
C PHE A 117 25.82 -24.02 -39.84
N LYS A 118 24.60 -23.99 -40.37
CA LYS A 118 24.07 -25.05 -41.24
C LYS A 118 23.49 -24.49 -42.55
N SER A 119 24.32 -23.81 -43.32
CA SER A 119 24.11 -23.62 -44.75
C SER A 119 25.44 -23.52 -45.48
N THR A 120 25.66 -24.52 -46.34
CA THR A 120 26.68 -24.65 -47.39
C THR A 120 28.05 -25.18 -46.96
#